data_AF-A0AA41X0H7-F1
#
_entry.id   AF-A0AA41X0H7-F1
#
_cell.length_a   1.000
_cell.length_b   1.000
_cell.length_c   1.000
_cell.angle_alpha   90.00
_cell.angle_beta   90.00
_cell.angle_gamma   90.00
#
_symmetry.space_group_name_H-M   'P 1'
#
loop_
_entity.id
_entity.type
_entity.pdbx_description
1 polymer ?
#
loop_
_entity_poly.entity_id
_entity_poly.type
_entity_poly.pdbx_seq_one_letter_code
_entity_poly.pdbx_strand_id
1 'polypeptide(L)'
;TDKYVVCHCDVNHNNWMLGENTQLYLIDWDRAMIADPAIDLGLLLYWYINPSQWEEWLEHYGVELTENLKTRMKWYVISQTILFIEW
;
A
#
# COMPACT_ATOMS: atom_id res chain seq x y z
N THR A 1 12.87 15.26 -1.39
CA THR A 1 13.20 14.37 -2.52
C THR A 1 12.36 13.13 -2.35
N ASP A 2 11.49 12.83 -3.31
CA ASP A 2 10.68 11.60 -3.26
C ASP A 2 11.63 10.40 -3.31
N LYS A 3 11.68 9.64 -2.22
CA LYS A 3 12.57 8.51 -2.05
C LYS A 3 11.91 7.27 -2.63
N TYR A 4 12.48 6.72 -3.69
CA TYR A 4 12.08 5.41 -4.19
C TYR A 4 12.51 4.32 -3.21
N VAL A 5 11.62 3.36 -2.96
CA VAL A 5 11.83 2.21 -2.08
C VAL A 5 11.37 0.93 -2.76
N VAL A 6 11.69 -0.22 -2.19
CA VAL A 6 11.11 -1.48 -2.64
C VAL A 6 9.64 -1.52 -2.23
N CYS A 7 8.76 -1.58 -3.21
CA CYS A 7 7.32 -1.72 -3.05
C CYS A 7 6.91 -3.12 -3.54
N HIS A 8 5.92 -3.72 -2.88
CA HIS A 8 5.33 -5.01 -3.24
C HIS A 8 4.44 -4.91 -4.48
N CYS A 9 3.71 -3.81 -4.64
CA CYS A 9 2.80 -3.52 -5.75
C CYS A 9 1.59 -4.45 -5.89
N ASP A 10 1.35 -5.31 -4.90
CA ASP A 10 0.18 -6.20 -4.83
C ASP A 10 -0.16 -6.55 -3.37
N VAL A 11 -0.39 -5.53 -2.55
CA VAL A 11 -0.67 -5.69 -1.10
C VAL A 11 -2.09 -6.19 -0.79
N ASN A 12 -2.65 -7.02 -1.66
CA ASN A 12 -3.97 -7.63 -1.51
C ASN A 12 -4.03 -8.54 -0.27
N HIS A 13 -5.15 -8.55 0.47
CA HIS A 13 -5.36 -9.42 1.64
C HIS A 13 -5.06 -10.91 1.40
N ASN A 14 -5.20 -11.41 0.16
CA ASN A 14 -4.83 -12.79 -0.19
C ASN A 14 -3.33 -13.09 -0.08
N ASN A 15 -2.48 -12.06 -0.16
CA ASN A 15 -1.03 -12.15 -0.03
C ASN A 15 -0.57 -12.02 1.44
N TRP A 16 -1.49 -11.84 2.39
CA TRP A 16 -1.19 -11.81 3.81
C TRP A 16 -1.52 -13.16 4.46
N MET A 17 -0.53 -13.79 5.09
CA MET A 17 -0.70 -15.05 5.81
C MET A 17 -0.42 -14.89 7.30
N LEU A 18 -1.36 -15.34 8.12
CA LEU A 18 -1.20 -15.39 9.58
C LEU A 18 -0.72 -16.78 10.01
N GLY A 19 0.49 -16.85 10.55
CA GLY A 19 1.04 -18.08 11.13
C GLY A 19 0.50 -18.37 12.54
N GLU A 20 0.79 -19.58 13.04
CA GLU A 20 0.28 -20.08 14.34
C GLU A 20 0.63 -19.18 15.53
N ASN A 21 1.79 -18.50 15.50
CA ASN A 21 2.25 -17.60 16.57
C ASN A 21 1.82 -16.15 16.36
N THR A 22 0.70 -15.89 15.68
CA THR A 22 0.24 -14.53 15.29
C THR A 22 1.24 -13.75 14.42
N GLN A 23 2.25 -14.44 13.87
CA GLN A 23 3.21 -13.85 12.97
C GLN A 23 2.55 -13.61 11.62
N LEU A 24 2.57 -12.36 11.18
CA LEU A 24 2.05 -11.97 9.88
C LEU A 24 3.17 -12.04 8.83
N TYR A 25 2.87 -12.66 7.69
CA TYR A 25 3.74 -12.76 6.52
C TYR A 25 3.08 -12.09 5.32
N LEU A 26 3.88 -11.39 4.52
CA LEU A 26 3.50 -10.89 3.21
C LEU A 26 4.27 -11.70 2.16
N ILE A 27 3.54 -12.40 1.30
CA ILE A 27 4.08 -13.31 0.27
C ILE A 27 3.82 -12.78 -1.13
N ASP A 28 4.36 -13.47 -2.15
CA ASP A 28 4.17 -13.15 -3.57
C ASP A 28 4.84 -11.83 -4.02
N TRP A 29 6.17 -11.79 -3.87
CA TRP A 29 7.00 -10.64 -4.23
C TRP A 29 7.38 -10.57 -5.72
N ASP A 30 6.76 -11.35 -6.59
CA ASP A 30 7.13 -11.42 -8.02
C ASP A 30 6.86 -10.09 -8.77
N ARG A 31 5.96 -9.26 -8.23
CA ARG A 31 5.62 -7.92 -8.76
C ARG A 31 6.40 -6.78 -8.11
N ALA A 32 7.33 -7.08 -7.20
CA ALA A 32 8.03 -6.07 -6.44
C ALA A 32 8.92 -5.18 -7.32
N MET A 33 8.95 -3.88 -7.03
CA MET A 33 9.71 -2.91 -7.80
C MET A 33 10.24 -1.75 -6.94
N ILE A 34 11.28 -1.06 -7.43
CA ILE A 34 11.73 0.19 -6.84
C ILE A 34 10.79 1.31 -7.32
N ALA A 35 9.92 1.79 -6.43
CA ALA A 35 8.84 2.71 -6.77
C ALA A 35 8.52 3.69 -5.63
N ASP A 36 7.56 4.57 -5.88
CA ASP A 36 7.02 5.49 -4.87
C ASP A 36 6.28 4.66 -3.80
N PRO A 37 6.58 4.81 -2.50
CA PRO A 37 5.88 4.08 -1.43
C PRO A 37 4.37 4.34 -1.39
N ALA A 38 3.90 5.45 -1.97
CA ALA A 38 2.49 5.77 -2.08
C ALA A 38 1.68 4.72 -2.86
N ILE A 39 2.33 3.85 -3.66
CA ILE A 39 1.63 2.76 -4.35
C ILE A 39 1.08 1.73 -3.35
N ASP A 40 1.92 1.19 -2.47
CA ASP A 40 1.51 0.18 -1.49
C ASP A 40 0.66 0.81 -0.39
N LEU A 41 1.06 1.99 0.10
CA LEU A 41 0.29 2.73 1.11
C LEU A 41 -1.11 3.07 0.58
N GLY A 42 -1.20 3.51 -0.67
CA GLY A 42 -2.47 3.83 -1.30
C GLY A 42 -3.37 2.60 -1.39
N LEU A 43 -2.85 1.49 -1.90
CA LEU A 43 -3.62 0.25 -2.03
C LEU A 43 -4.10 -0.26 -0.66
N LEU A 44 -3.21 -0.34 0.33
CA LEU A 44 -3.54 -0.81 1.67
C LEU A 44 -4.61 0.07 2.34
N LEU A 45 -4.40 1.39 2.34
CA LEU A 45 -5.27 2.34 3.05
C LEU A 45 -6.63 2.49 2.37
N TYR A 46 -6.69 2.59 1.03
CA TYR A 46 -7.96 2.75 0.32
C TYR A 46 -8.79 1.48 0.31
N TRP A 47 -8.18 0.29 0.31
CA TRP A 47 -8.93 -0.97 0.23
C TRP A 47 -9.40 -1.48 1.59
N TYR A 48 -8.61 -1.26 2.65
CA TYR A 48 -8.82 -2.00 3.90
C TYR A 48 -9.02 -1.11 5.13
N ILE A 49 -8.62 0.17 5.10
CA ILE A 49 -8.59 1.02 6.30
C ILE A 49 -9.58 2.18 6.17
N ASN A 50 -10.37 2.44 7.23
CA ASN A 50 -11.26 3.59 7.26
C ASN A 50 -10.44 4.91 7.14
N PRO A 51 -10.82 5.87 6.28
CA PRO A 51 -10.14 7.15 6.14
C PRO A 51 -9.89 7.91 7.45
N SER A 52 -10.74 7.75 8.46
CA SER A 52 -10.55 8.36 9.78
C SER A 52 -9.33 7.82 10.54
N GLN A 53 -8.79 6.67 10.15
CA GLN A 53 -7.66 6.00 10.80
C GLN A 53 -6.35 6.15 10.00
N TRP A 54 -6.37 6.82 8.84
CA TRP A 54 -5.18 6.89 7.97
C TRP A 54 -4.00 7.62 8.63
N GLU A 55 -4.25 8.66 9.42
CA GLU A 55 -3.20 9.39 10.14
C GLU A 55 -2.47 8.48 11.13
N GLU A 56 -3.23 7.73 11.96
CA GLU A 56 -2.69 6.78 12.93
C GLU A 56 -1.86 5.67 12.26
N TRP A 57 -2.37 5.08 11.18
CA TRP A 57 -1.65 4.05 10.43
C TRP A 57 -0.35 4.56 9.81
N LEU A 58 -0.38 5.77 9.25
CA LEU A 58 0.81 6.38 8.65
C LEU A 58 1.83 6.82 9.71
N GLU A 59 1.37 7.26 10.88
CA GLU A 59 2.23 7.53 12.03
C GLU A 59 3.00 6.27 12.45
N HIS A 60 2.32 5.12 12.58
CA HIS A 60 2.98 3.83 12.85
C HIS A 60 3.95 3.41 11.74
N TYR A 61 3.65 3.74 10.48
CA TYR A 61 4.54 3.50 9.34
C TYR A 61 5.74 4.46 9.31
N GLY A 62 5.68 5.58 10.03
CA GLY A 62 6.73 6.60 10.07
C GLY A 62 6.62 7.67 8.96
N VAL A 63 5.42 7.90 8.43
CA VAL A 63 5.14 8.87 7.37
C VAL A 63 4.02 9.81 7.80
N GLU A 64 4.13 11.09 7.44
CA GLU A 64 3.06 12.07 7.69
C GLU A 64 2.02 12.05 6.56
N LEU A 65 0.73 12.09 6.93
CA LEU A 65 -0.36 12.21 5.98
C LEU A 65 -0.46 13.64 5.41
N THR A 66 0.24 13.88 4.31
CA THR A 66 0.17 15.16 3.59
C THR A 66 -0.81 15.11 2.42
N GLU A 67 -1.34 16.27 1.99
CA GLU A 67 -2.19 16.35 0.79
C GLU A 67 -1.46 15.89 -0.49
N ASN A 68 -0.14 16.07 -0.55
CA ASN A 68 0.67 15.53 -1.65
C ASN A 68 0.69 14.00 -1.63
N LEU A 69 0.90 13.38 -0.46
CA LEU A 69 0.86 11.92 -0.31
C LEU A 69 -0.53 11.37 -0.66
N LYS A 70 -1.61 11.98 -0.16
CA LYS A 70 -2.99 11.61 -0.52
C LYS A 70 -3.22 11.62 -2.03
N THR A 71 -2.75 12.67 -2.69
CA THR A 71 -2.90 12.82 -4.15
C THR A 71 -2.19 11.68 -4.89
N ARG A 72 -0.96 11.36 -4.51
CA ARG A 72 -0.20 10.25 -5.12
C ARG A 72 -0.88 8.89 -4.88
N MET A 73 -1.25 8.60 -3.62
CA MET A 73 -1.98 7.38 -3.26
C MET A 73 -3.24 7.22 -4.11
N LYS A 74 -4.04 8.28 -4.24
CA LYS A 74 -5.26 8.28 -5.05
C LYS A 74 -4.99 7.93 -6.51
N TRP A 75 -3.97 8.53 -7.12
CA TRP A 75 -3.59 8.24 -8.51
C TRP A 75 -3.15 6.79 -8.69
N TYR A 76 -2.34 6.27 -7.77
CA TYR A 76 -1.91 4.87 -7.81
C TYR A 76 -3.08 3.90 -7.68
N VAL A 77 -3.99 4.12 -6.72
CA VAL A 77 -5.19 3.28 -6.55
C VAL A 77 -6.05 3.30 -7.80
N ILE A 78 -6.27 4.46 -8.43
CA ILE A 78 -7.02 4.55 -9.69
C ILE A 78 -6.31 3.73 -10.78
N SER A 79 -5.01 3.92 -10.96
CA SER A 79 -4.24 3.22 -12.00
C SER A 79 -4.26 1.70 -11.81
N GLN A 80 -4.11 1.23 -10.57
CA GLN A 80 -4.14 -0.19 -10.22
C GLN A 80 -5.54 -0.77 -10.36
N THR A 81 -6.58 -0.01 -10.03
CA THR A 81 -7.98 -0.45 -10.25
C THR A 81 -8.27 -0.64 -11.73
N ILE A 82 -7.78 0.27 -12.60
CA ILE A 82 -7.93 0.14 -14.05
C ILE A 82 -7.18 -1.09 -14.55
N LEU A 83 -5.92 -1.27 -14.13
CA LEU A 83 -5.12 -2.44 -14.50
C LEU A 83 -5.81 -3.74 -14.06
N PHE A 84 -6.34 -3.79 -12.84
CA PHE A 84 -7.04 -4.97 -12.33
C PHE A 84 -8.31 -5.32 -13.13
N ILE A 85 -8.99 -4.34 -13.72
CA ILE A 85 -10.18 -4.57 -14.57
C ILE A 85 -9.79 -5.01 -15.99
N GLU A 86 -8.62 -4.63 -16.48
CA GLU A 86 -8.12 -5.01 -17.81
C GLU A 86 -7.75 -6.50 -17.90
N TRP A 87 -7.33 -7.09 -16.79
CA TRP A 87 -6.96 -8.51 -16.66
C TRP A 87 -8.15 -9.40 -16.31
#